data_AF-A0A382INT6-F1
#
_entry.id   AF-A0A382INT6-F1
#
_cell.length_a   1.000
_cell.length_b   1.000
_cell.length_c   1.000
_cell.angle_alpha   90.00
_cell.angle_beta   90.00
_cell.angle_gamma   90.00
#
_symmetry.space_group_name_H-M   'P 1'
#
loop_
_entity.id
_entity.type
_entity.pdbx_description
1 polymer ?
#
loop_
_entity_poly.entity_id
_entity_poly.type
_entity_poly.pdbx_seq_one_letter_code
_entity_poly.pdbx_strand_id
1 'polypeptide(L)'
;QDASISTINSDQLRADYITTVTDPEGDVQFEITFADLAGNEGETVISTTNNSNVIFDRTAPADFTVGAVSTTGGNIVENVWNLTNTGFDVTIPIESDSTLDGGRVEIWAKVGSNAFEKLGLHEFIESNEVGGLKAISLIADSIEALTGFTENDTVSVKANIYDRPGNETEGSESANKLLIDQTPPSMTSASYESNYSDSSLATVDHVITLTFEIDEPVQAPLVTISTQEASVSDLGNNNWQATYAMQESDNEGVIPFLVDTLTDVRGNPTGGFSSTTDGTQVVFDNTQPTLDSVSIVSNNSNSEWAKIGDSVTITSIAAESLMDQSVTIVNQTGTIYNEGEDTFTATYAMSETDPE
;
A
#
# COMPACT_ATOMS: atom_id res chain seq x y z
N GLN A 1 -10.14 19.32 61.96
CA GLN A 1 -8.89 20.10 62.08
C GLN A 1 -9.28 21.57 61.98
N ASP A 2 -8.58 22.48 62.66
CA ASP A 2 -8.96 23.89 62.66
C ASP A 2 -8.59 24.56 61.33
N ALA A 3 -9.53 25.27 60.73
CA ALA A 3 -9.27 26.13 59.57
C ALA A 3 -8.58 27.43 60.03
N SER A 4 -7.75 27.99 59.16
CA SER A 4 -7.18 29.32 59.39
C SER A 4 -8.22 30.40 59.04
N ILE A 5 -8.51 31.31 59.98
CA ILE A 5 -9.51 32.36 59.79
C ILE A 5 -8.82 33.71 59.58
N SER A 6 -9.26 34.45 58.58
CA SER A 6 -8.82 35.82 58.29
C SER A 6 -10.01 36.76 58.07
N THR A 7 -9.83 38.03 58.40
CA THR A 7 -10.85 39.07 58.18
C THR A 7 -10.67 39.71 56.81
N ILE A 8 -11.71 39.68 55.98
CA ILE A 8 -11.73 40.39 54.70
C ILE A 8 -12.11 41.86 54.94
N ASN A 9 -13.16 42.11 55.72
CA ASN A 9 -13.62 43.43 56.15
C ASN A 9 -14.50 43.32 57.41
N SER A 10 -15.19 44.39 57.82
CA SER A 10 -15.99 44.45 59.05
C SER A 10 -17.04 43.34 59.17
N ASP A 11 -17.54 42.81 58.05
CA ASP A 11 -18.69 41.89 58.02
C ASP A 11 -18.40 40.60 57.24
N GLN A 12 -17.14 40.36 56.87
CA GLN A 12 -16.75 39.19 56.09
C GLN A 12 -15.47 38.55 56.63
N LEU A 13 -15.56 37.25 56.89
CA LEU A 13 -14.45 36.39 57.30
C LEU A 13 -14.20 35.36 56.21
N ARG A 14 -12.96 34.87 56.12
CA ARG A 14 -12.55 33.76 55.26
C ARG A 14 -11.93 32.69 56.13
N ALA A 15 -12.38 31.45 55.95
CA ALA A 15 -11.76 30.27 56.52
C ALA A 15 -11.05 29.50 55.40
N ASP A 16 -9.77 29.18 55.59
CA ASP A 16 -8.96 28.41 54.66
C ASP A 16 -8.46 27.13 55.33
N TYR A 17 -8.62 26.01 54.62
CA TYR A 17 -8.12 24.69 55.02
C TYR A 17 -7.39 24.05 53.84
N ILE A 18 -6.22 23.48 54.10
CA ILE A 18 -5.44 22.73 53.11
C ILE A 18 -5.59 21.25 53.46
N THR A 19 -6.16 20.47 52.55
CA THR A 19 -6.35 19.04 52.74
C THR A 19 -5.02 18.30 52.79
N THR A 20 -5.03 17.16 53.48
CA THR A 20 -3.87 16.31 53.74
C THR A 20 -4.19 14.87 53.35
N VAL A 21 -3.16 14.04 53.19
CA VAL A 21 -3.31 12.60 52.87
C VAL A 21 -4.07 11.80 53.94
N THR A 22 -4.27 12.37 55.13
CA THR A 22 -5.03 11.74 56.23
C THR A 22 -6.51 12.14 56.27
N ASP A 23 -6.93 13.18 55.53
CA ASP A 23 -8.32 13.63 55.55
C ASP A 23 -9.24 12.64 54.80
N PRO A 24 -10.41 12.27 55.35
CA PRO A 24 -11.29 11.29 54.71
C PRO A 24 -11.82 11.79 53.36
N GLU A 25 -11.96 10.88 52.40
CA GLU A 25 -12.59 11.19 51.11
C GLU A 25 -14.10 11.39 51.25
N GLY A 26 -14.68 12.09 50.27
CA GLY A 26 -16.10 12.39 50.19
C GLY A 26 -16.42 13.86 50.44
N ASP A 27 -17.65 14.14 50.82
CA ASP A 27 -18.10 15.51 51.09
C ASP A 27 -17.27 16.15 52.22
N VAL A 28 -16.68 17.29 51.93
CA VAL A 28 -15.95 18.09 52.91
C VAL A 28 -16.94 18.68 53.91
N GLN A 29 -16.88 18.17 55.14
CA GLN A 29 -17.67 18.67 56.25
C GLN A 29 -17.04 19.92 56.87
N PHE A 30 -17.87 20.86 57.31
CA PHE A 30 -17.42 22.03 58.05
C PHE A 30 -18.36 22.33 59.23
N GLU A 31 -17.84 23.04 60.22
CA GLU A 31 -18.59 23.53 61.38
C GLU A 31 -18.21 24.98 61.64
N ILE A 32 -19.21 25.85 61.83
CA ILE A 32 -19.02 27.25 62.22
C ILE A 32 -19.72 27.48 63.55
N THR A 33 -18.95 27.86 64.57
CA THR A 33 -19.44 28.38 65.84
C THR A 33 -19.07 29.87 65.94
N PHE A 34 -19.96 30.67 66.52
CA PHE A 34 -19.79 32.12 66.62
C PHE A 34 -20.58 32.67 67.80
N ALA A 35 -20.15 33.78 68.36
CA ALA A 35 -20.84 34.51 69.42
C ALA A 35 -20.87 36.01 69.10
N ASP A 36 -21.86 36.73 69.63
CA ASP A 36 -21.90 38.18 69.51
C ASP A 36 -20.90 38.89 70.46
N LEU A 37 -20.81 40.23 70.35
CA LEU A 37 -19.93 41.03 71.22
C LEU A 37 -20.31 40.99 72.71
N ALA A 38 -21.53 40.58 73.04
CA ALA A 38 -22.00 40.40 74.41
C ALA A 38 -21.76 38.97 74.93
N GLY A 39 -21.24 38.06 74.10
CA GLY A 39 -20.95 36.66 74.42
C GLY A 39 -22.15 35.73 74.30
N ASN A 40 -23.20 36.13 73.59
CA ASN A 40 -24.30 35.22 73.27
C ASN A 40 -23.88 34.30 72.11
N GLU A 41 -23.81 32.99 72.37
CA GLU A 41 -23.50 31.97 71.35
C GLU A 41 -24.62 31.86 70.31
N GLY A 42 -24.24 31.80 69.04
CA GLY A 42 -25.11 31.50 67.91
C GLY A 42 -25.34 29.99 67.74
N GLU A 43 -26.32 29.63 66.91
CA GLU A 43 -26.51 28.23 66.51
C GLU A 43 -25.41 27.79 65.54
N THR A 44 -24.84 26.61 65.78
CA THR A 44 -23.79 26.03 64.93
C THR A 44 -24.27 25.83 63.50
N VAL A 45 -23.48 26.26 62.52
CA VAL A 45 -23.76 26.08 61.09
C VAL A 45 -22.89 24.97 60.52
N ILE A 46 -23.52 23.97 59.90
CA ILE A 46 -22.85 22.78 59.31
C ILE A 46 -23.26 22.52 57.85
N SER A 47 -24.00 23.42 57.24
CA SER A 47 -24.47 23.31 55.86
C SER A 47 -24.48 24.66 55.15
N THR A 48 -24.39 24.62 53.83
CA THR A 48 -24.40 25.83 53.00
C THR A 48 -25.83 26.31 52.77
N THR A 49 -26.01 27.61 52.55
CA THR A 49 -27.33 28.22 52.33
C THR A 49 -27.78 28.17 50.86
N ASN A 50 -26.88 27.78 49.95
CA ASN A 50 -27.08 27.72 48.51
C ASN A 50 -26.91 26.30 47.93
N ASN A 51 -26.85 25.28 48.80
CA ASN A 51 -26.61 23.88 48.43
C ASN A 51 -25.26 23.60 47.72
N SER A 52 -24.26 24.48 47.84
CA SER A 52 -22.92 24.16 47.33
C SER A 52 -22.22 23.13 48.21
N ASN A 53 -21.44 22.23 47.60
CA ASN A 53 -20.56 21.29 48.28
C ASN A 53 -19.16 21.24 47.63
N VAL A 54 -18.21 20.65 48.34
CA VAL A 54 -16.88 20.29 47.85
C VAL A 54 -16.68 18.83 48.18
N ILE A 55 -16.24 18.04 47.21
CA ILE A 55 -15.87 16.64 47.40
C ILE A 55 -14.35 16.57 47.40
N PHE A 56 -13.77 16.04 48.48
CA PHE A 56 -12.36 15.72 48.53
C PHE A 56 -12.15 14.29 48.03
N ASP A 57 -11.32 14.17 47.02
CA ASP A 57 -10.99 12.90 46.37
C ASP A 57 -9.49 12.87 46.08
N ARG A 58 -8.87 11.77 46.46
CA ARG A 58 -7.43 11.51 46.30
C ARG A 58 -7.18 10.12 45.71
N THR A 59 -8.24 9.44 45.29
CA THR A 59 -8.14 8.12 44.69
C THR A 59 -7.91 8.29 43.21
N ALA A 60 -6.77 7.80 42.74
CA ALA A 60 -6.50 7.77 41.32
C ALA A 60 -7.43 6.78 40.60
N PRO A 61 -7.69 6.99 39.30
CA PRO A 61 -8.39 5.99 38.48
C PRO A 61 -7.78 4.58 38.61
N ALA A 62 -8.55 3.53 38.41
CA ALA A 62 -8.01 2.17 38.45
C ALA A 62 -6.97 1.92 37.33
N ASP A 63 -6.06 0.96 37.56
CA ASP A 63 -5.10 0.51 36.55
C ASP A 63 -5.83 -0.03 35.32
N PHE A 64 -5.31 0.28 34.13
CA PHE A 64 -5.88 -0.15 32.86
C PHE A 64 -4.79 -0.43 31.82
N THR A 65 -5.19 -1.09 30.73
CA THR A 65 -4.36 -1.29 29.53
C THR A 65 -5.03 -0.58 28.37
N VAL A 66 -4.27 0.16 27.56
CA VAL A 66 -4.80 0.75 26.34
C VAL A 66 -5.34 -0.35 25.42
N GLY A 67 -6.49 -0.09 24.82
CA GLY A 67 -7.16 -1.01 23.91
C GLY A 67 -6.50 -1.07 22.54
N ALA A 68 -7.32 -1.34 21.52
CA ALA A 68 -6.87 -1.43 20.15
C ALA A 68 -6.38 -0.07 19.62
N VAL A 69 -5.31 -0.14 18.83
CA VAL A 69 -4.77 0.95 18.01
C VAL A 69 -4.96 0.57 16.55
N SER A 70 -5.73 1.35 15.79
CA SER A 70 -6.05 1.03 14.38
C SER A 70 -5.85 2.23 13.47
N THR A 71 -5.15 2.05 12.36
CA THR A 71 -4.96 3.12 11.36
C THR A 71 -6.26 3.47 10.64
N THR A 72 -6.35 4.73 10.20
CA THR A 72 -7.50 5.29 9.50
C THR A 72 -7.05 6.05 8.25
N GLY A 73 -7.94 6.05 7.24
CA GLY A 73 -7.67 6.62 5.93
C GLY A 73 -6.68 5.82 5.09
N GLY A 74 -6.71 6.07 3.78
CA GLY A 74 -5.90 5.32 2.80
C GLY A 74 -6.18 3.82 2.81
N ASN A 75 -5.13 3.05 2.52
CA ASN A 75 -5.10 1.60 2.60
C ASN A 75 -4.87 1.17 4.05
N ILE A 76 -5.85 0.51 4.65
CA ILE A 76 -5.75 0.03 6.03
C ILE A 76 -5.22 -1.39 6.04
N VAL A 77 -4.02 -1.55 6.59
CA VAL A 77 -3.39 -2.85 6.87
C VAL A 77 -3.21 -3.00 8.37
N GLU A 78 -3.61 -4.14 8.91
CA GLU A 78 -3.57 -4.39 10.36
C GLU A 78 -2.14 -4.24 10.90
N ASN A 79 -2.00 -3.49 12.00
CA ASN A 79 -0.71 -3.28 12.68
C ASN A 79 0.37 -2.62 11.82
N VAL A 80 -0.02 -1.87 10.78
CA VAL A 80 0.90 -1.14 9.91
C VAL A 80 0.50 0.32 9.84
N TRP A 81 1.50 1.20 9.89
CA TRP A 81 1.40 2.59 9.49
C TRP A 81 2.08 2.74 8.13
N ASN A 82 1.27 2.91 7.07
CA ASN A 82 1.78 3.06 5.71
C ASN A 82 1.68 4.49 5.17
N LEU A 83 2.29 4.72 4.00
CA LEU A 83 2.35 6.03 3.33
C LEU A 83 0.97 6.65 3.07
N THR A 84 -0.07 5.82 3.00
CA THR A 84 -1.42 6.26 2.65
C THR A 84 -2.30 6.59 3.85
N ASN A 85 -1.91 6.17 5.06
CA ASN A 85 -2.71 6.41 6.26
C ASN A 85 -2.73 7.89 6.62
N THR A 86 -3.90 8.39 7.02
CA THR A 86 -4.10 9.81 7.37
C THR A 86 -4.29 10.03 8.87
N GLY A 87 -4.41 8.96 9.63
CA GLY A 87 -4.65 9.00 11.07
C GLY A 87 -4.71 7.61 11.68
N PHE A 88 -5.05 7.56 12.96
CA PHE A 88 -5.33 6.33 13.69
C PHE A 88 -6.26 6.60 14.87
N ASP A 89 -6.99 5.56 15.27
CA ASP A 89 -7.86 5.57 16.43
C ASP A 89 -7.24 4.76 17.57
N VAL A 90 -7.40 5.26 18.80
CA VAL A 90 -7.01 4.58 20.04
C VAL A 90 -8.24 4.38 20.88
N THR A 91 -8.46 3.14 21.34
CA THR A 91 -9.54 2.83 22.28
C THR A 91 -9.00 2.69 23.70
N ILE A 92 -9.71 3.26 24.68
CA ILE A 92 -9.29 3.31 26.08
C ILE A 92 -10.46 2.77 26.92
N PRO A 93 -10.26 1.68 27.68
CA PRO A 93 -11.24 1.24 28.67
C PRO A 93 -11.42 2.28 29.77
N ILE A 94 -12.67 2.67 30.01
CA ILE A 94 -13.04 3.61 31.07
C ILE A 94 -13.84 2.84 32.11
N GLU A 95 -13.34 2.77 33.33
CA GLU A 95 -13.99 2.06 34.42
C GLU A 95 -15.33 2.70 34.82
N SER A 96 -16.18 1.93 35.49
CA SER A 96 -17.45 2.40 36.03
C SER A 96 -17.24 3.24 37.31
N ASP A 97 -16.53 4.35 37.17
CA ASP A 97 -16.21 5.29 38.23
C ASP A 97 -16.80 6.67 37.92
N SER A 98 -17.67 7.17 38.80
CA SER A 98 -18.33 8.47 38.64
C SER A 98 -17.39 9.67 38.63
N THR A 99 -16.19 9.55 39.19
CA THR A 99 -15.18 10.63 39.20
C THR A 99 -14.56 10.85 37.82
N LEU A 100 -14.67 9.85 36.93
CA LEU A 100 -14.21 9.91 35.55
C LEU A 100 -15.17 10.68 34.63
N ASP A 101 -16.43 10.93 35.03
CA ASP A 101 -17.34 11.78 34.27
C ASP A 101 -16.84 13.23 34.25
N GLY A 102 -16.43 13.71 33.06
CA GLY A 102 -15.74 14.98 32.89
C GLY A 102 -14.25 14.95 33.31
N GLY A 103 -13.71 13.77 33.60
CA GLY A 103 -12.26 13.52 33.64
C GLY A 103 -11.64 13.68 32.25
N ARG A 104 -10.34 13.42 32.09
CA ARG A 104 -9.65 13.56 30.80
C ARG A 104 -8.68 12.43 30.51
N VAL A 105 -8.44 12.19 29.23
CA VAL A 105 -7.49 11.20 28.71
C VAL A 105 -6.42 11.91 27.88
N GLU A 106 -5.17 11.48 28.05
CA GLU A 106 -4.03 11.93 27.25
C GLU A 106 -3.35 10.73 26.59
N ILE A 107 -3.14 10.82 25.27
CA ILE A 107 -2.46 9.76 24.52
C ILE A 107 -0.96 10.05 24.44
N TRP A 108 -0.16 8.99 24.56
CA TRP A 108 1.29 9.03 24.43
C TRP A 108 1.76 7.91 23.53
N ALA A 109 2.81 8.15 22.75
CA ALA A 109 3.41 7.12 21.91
C ALA A 109 4.93 7.23 21.89
N LYS A 110 5.59 6.14 21.49
CA LYS A 110 7.03 6.10 21.25
C LYS A 110 7.33 5.24 20.03
N VAL A 111 8.45 5.51 19.40
CA VAL A 111 9.01 4.65 18.35
C VAL A 111 10.13 3.80 18.95
N GLY A 112 10.06 2.47 18.77
CA GLY A 112 11.08 1.54 19.22
C GLY A 112 11.41 1.68 20.72
N SER A 113 12.66 2.03 21.01
CA SER A 113 13.16 2.22 22.39
C SER A 113 13.21 3.68 22.86
N ASN A 114 12.65 4.61 22.09
CA ASN A 114 12.63 6.02 22.44
C ASN A 114 11.72 6.30 23.66
N ALA A 115 11.83 7.50 24.21
CA ALA A 115 10.94 7.96 25.27
C ALA A 115 9.52 8.18 24.73
N PHE A 116 8.52 8.06 25.61
CA PHE A 116 7.15 8.41 25.26
C PHE A 116 6.99 9.92 25.09
N GLU A 117 6.30 10.30 24.03
CA GLU A 117 5.92 11.66 23.69
C GLU A 117 4.40 11.77 23.66
N LYS A 118 3.88 12.90 24.14
CA LYS A 118 2.45 13.16 24.15
C LYS A 118 1.96 13.39 22.72
N LEU A 119 0.87 12.74 22.36
CA LEU A 119 0.19 12.92 21.08
C LEU A 119 -1.05 13.79 21.24
N GLY A 120 -1.14 14.83 20.41
CA GLY A 120 -2.31 15.71 20.37
C GLY A 120 -2.61 16.43 21.70
N LEU A 121 -3.89 16.76 21.88
CA LEU A 121 -4.41 17.37 23.10
C LEU A 121 -5.07 16.31 24.01
N HIS A 122 -5.45 16.72 25.22
CA HIS A 122 -6.31 15.87 26.05
C HIS A 122 -7.75 15.90 25.54
N GLU A 123 -8.48 14.83 25.79
CA GLU A 123 -9.93 14.77 25.56
C GLU A 123 -10.68 14.52 26.87
N PHE A 124 -11.84 15.15 27.02
CA PHE A 124 -12.70 14.89 28.18
C PHE A 124 -13.47 13.58 28.01
N ILE A 125 -13.63 12.86 29.11
CA ILE A 125 -14.48 11.67 29.20
C ILE A 125 -15.92 12.13 29.30
N GLU A 126 -16.76 11.67 28.38
CA GLU A 126 -18.19 11.96 28.36
C GLU A 126 -18.95 11.01 29.29
N SER A 127 -20.09 11.44 29.82
CA SER A 127 -20.86 10.65 30.81
C SER A 127 -21.32 9.28 30.29
N ASN A 128 -21.50 9.13 28.99
CA ASN A 128 -21.85 7.85 28.33
C ASN A 128 -20.65 6.93 28.07
N GLU A 129 -19.42 7.41 28.24
CA GLU A 129 -18.20 6.62 28.09
C GLU A 129 -17.79 5.93 29.41
N VAL A 130 -18.28 6.42 30.55
CA VAL A 130 -18.01 5.84 31.88
C VAL A 130 -18.55 4.41 31.97
N GLY A 131 -17.67 3.46 32.34
CA GLY A 131 -17.96 2.02 32.32
C GLY A 131 -17.91 1.38 30.93
N GLY A 132 -17.44 2.11 29.91
CA GLY A 132 -17.36 1.68 28.53
C GLY A 132 -15.98 1.92 27.91
N LEU A 133 -15.97 2.45 26.69
CA LEU A 133 -14.76 2.76 25.93
C LEU A 133 -14.79 4.23 25.52
N LYS A 134 -13.64 4.89 25.64
CA LYS A 134 -13.37 6.15 24.95
C LYS A 134 -12.57 5.86 23.67
N ALA A 135 -12.96 6.45 22.55
CA ALA A 135 -12.21 6.39 21.31
C ALA A 135 -11.65 7.78 21.00
N ILE A 136 -10.33 7.86 20.74
CA ILE A 136 -9.62 9.10 20.40
C ILE A 136 -9.02 8.93 19.01
N SER A 137 -9.35 9.86 18.11
CA SER A 137 -8.84 9.90 16.74
C SER A 137 -7.69 10.90 16.62
N LEU A 138 -6.56 10.46 16.09
CA LEU A 138 -5.34 11.25 15.90
C LEU A 138 -4.98 11.31 14.42
N ILE A 139 -4.38 12.43 14.00
CA ILE A 139 -3.96 12.66 12.61
C ILE A 139 -2.53 12.20 12.36
N ALA A 140 -2.18 11.95 11.08
CA ALA A 140 -0.85 11.55 10.63
C ALA A 140 0.28 12.44 11.18
N ASP A 141 0.13 13.76 11.12
CA ASP A 141 1.14 14.70 11.62
C ASP A 141 1.54 14.43 13.09
N SER A 142 0.62 13.90 13.91
CA SER A 142 0.93 13.59 15.32
C SER A 142 1.89 12.43 15.47
N ILE A 143 1.70 11.35 14.69
CA ILE A 143 2.51 10.13 14.80
C ILE A 143 3.82 10.28 14.03
N GLU A 144 3.81 10.96 12.88
CA GLU A 144 4.99 11.20 12.04
C GLU A 144 5.98 12.20 12.67
N ALA A 145 5.51 13.01 13.61
CA ALA A 145 6.36 13.92 14.39
C ALA A 145 7.13 13.23 15.53
N LEU A 146 6.86 11.95 15.82
CA LEU A 146 7.54 11.22 16.90
C LEU A 146 9.05 11.11 16.64
N THR A 147 9.85 11.21 17.70
CA THR A 147 11.30 11.03 17.61
C THR A 147 11.62 9.62 17.17
N GLY A 148 12.43 9.52 16.10
CA GLY A 148 12.87 8.24 15.55
C GLY A 148 11.81 7.56 14.70
N PHE A 149 10.82 8.29 14.19
CA PHE A 149 9.88 7.78 13.19
C PHE A 149 10.64 7.43 11.89
N THR A 150 10.98 6.15 11.76
CA THR A 150 11.76 5.60 10.64
C THR A 150 11.23 4.25 10.18
N GLU A 151 11.53 3.91 8.93
CA GLU A 151 11.14 2.68 8.26
C GLU A 151 11.51 1.42 9.06
N ASN A 152 10.62 0.43 9.08
CA ASN A 152 10.70 -0.83 9.82
C ASN A 152 10.77 -0.74 11.36
N ASP A 153 10.61 0.44 11.97
CA ASP A 153 10.42 0.56 13.42
C ASP A 153 8.94 0.39 13.82
N THR A 154 8.69 0.28 15.13
CA THR A 154 7.32 0.09 15.65
C THR A 154 6.90 1.23 16.58
N VAL A 155 5.64 1.65 16.45
CA VAL A 155 4.99 2.60 17.34
C VAL A 155 4.24 1.85 18.43
N SER A 156 4.58 2.14 19.68
CA SER A 156 3.86 1.71 20.88
C SER A 156 3.02 2.86 21.42
N VAL A 157 1.79 2.60 21.86
CA VAL A 157 0.86 3.61 22.39
C VAL A 157 0.51 3.29 23.85
N LYS A 158 0.44 4.31 24.70
CA LYS A 158 -0.12 4.27 26.05
C LYS A 158 -1.04 5.48 26.27
N ALA A 159 -1.72 5.53 27.42
CA ALA A 159 -2.55 6.66 27.79
C ALA A 159 -2.45 6.95 29.29
N ASN A 160 -2.73 8.18 29.67
CA ASN A 160 -2.91 8.58 31.06
C ASN A 160 -4.37 9.04 31.24
N ILE A 161 -5.05 8.53 32.27
CA ILE A 161 -6.40 8.94 32.64
C ILE A 161 -6.31 9.81 33.88
N TYR A 162 -7.05 10.92 33.86
CA TYR A 162 -7.23 11.80 35.01
C TYR A 162 -8.71 11.84 35.36
N ASP A 163 -9.02 11.67 36.65
CA ASP A 163 -10.36 11.96 37.14
C ASP A 163 -10.64 13.48 37.13
N ARG A 164 -11.87 13.87 37.48
CA ARG A 164 -12.28 15.26 37.57
C ARG A 164 -11.47 16.08 38.59
N PRO A 165 -11.14 15.58 39.79
CA PRO A 165 -10.20 16.22 40.72
C PRO A 165 -8.76 16.39 40.18
N GLY A 166 -8.34 15.54 39.25
CA GLY A 166 -7.03 15.54 38.62
C GLY A 166 -6.06 14.48 39.14
N ASN A 167 -6.52 13.47 39.91
CA ASN A 167 -5.70 12.30 40.22
C ASN A 167 -5.45 11.50 38.94
N GLU A 168 -4.26 10.92 38.82
CA GLU A 168 -3.75 10.36 37.56
C GLU A 168 -3.41 8.88 37.69
N THR A 169 -3.74 8.13 36.65
CA THR A 169 -3.24 6.77 36.43
C THR A 169 -2.66 6.63 35.04
N GLU A 170 -1.43 6.13 34.97
CA GLU A 170 -0.76 5.75 33.73
C GLU A 170 -1.17 4.32 33.34
N GLY A 171 -1.73 4.17 32.15
CA GLY A 171 -2.11 2.88 31.59
C GLY A 171 -0.93 2.13 30.97
N SER A 172 -1.03 0.80 30.96
CA SER A 172 -0.10 -0.06 30.22
C SER A 172 -0.26 0.11 28.70
N GLU A 173 0.82 -0.16 27.95
CA GLU A 173 0.84 -0.08 26.48
C GLU A 173 -0.26 -0.93 25.84
N SER A 174 -0.75 -0.49 24.67
CA SER A 174 -1.61 -1.31 23.81
C SER A 174 -0.93 -2.64 23.48
N ALA A 175 -1.72 -3.71 23.39
CA ALA A 175 -1.18 -5.03 23.06
C ALA A 175 -0.58 -5.08 21.65
N ASN A 176 -1.18 -4.34 20.71
CA ASN A 176 -0.70 -4.23 19.34
C ASN A 176 0.16 -2.97 19.14
N LYS A 177 1.00 -3.02 18.11
CA LYS A 177 1.90 -1.94 17.69
C LYS A 177 1.70 -1.67 16.21
N LEU A 178 2.04 -0.48 15.77
CA LEU A 178 2.06 -0.15 14.34
C LEU A 178 3.50 -0.26 13.82
N LEU A 179 3.73 -1.13 12.85
CA LEU A 179 4.98 -1.17 12.08
C LEU A 179 4.97 -0.03 11.08
N ILE A 180 5.99 0.81 11.11
CA ILE A 180 6.16 1.89 10.14
C ILE A 180 6.68 1.29 8.85
N ASP A 181 5.90 1.43 7.79
CA ASP A 181 6.36 1.19 6.42
C ASP A 181 5.74 2.17 5.45
N GLN A 182 6.49 3.20 5.08
CA GLN A 182 6.03 4.22 4.15
C GLN A 182 6.74 4.13 2.79
N THR A 183 7.45 3.04 2.52
CA THR A 183 8.25 2.91 1.30
C THR A 183 7.42 2.19 0.25
N PRO A 184 7.09 2.83 -0.89
CA PRO A 184 6.42 2.14 -1.98
C PRO A 184 7.35 1.17 -2.72
N PRO A 185 6.80 0.10 -3.31
CA PRO A 185 7.58 -0.86 -4.08
C PRO A 185 8.15 -0.23 -5.35
N SER A 186 9.30 -0.71 -5.82
CA SER A 186 9.92 -0.33 -7.08
C SER A 186 10.22 -1.55 -7.95
N MET A 187 9.93 -1.43 -9.24
CA MET A 187 10.35 -2.42 -10.22
C MET A 187 11.88 -2.40 -10.38
N THR A 188 12.51 -3.57 -10.32
CA THR A 188 13.96 -3.75 -10.46
C THR A 188 14.34 -4.30 -11.84
N SER A 189 13.51 -5.19 -12.39
CA SER A 189 13.68 -5.71 -13.74
C SER A 189 12.34 -6.06 -14.39
N ALA A 190 12.29 -5.98 -15.71
CA ALA A 190 11.20 -6.48 -16.54
C ALA A 190 11.74 -6.89 -17.91
N SER A 191 11.38 -8.10 -18.37
CA SER A 191 11.70 -8.66 -19.68
C SER A 191 10.44 -9.26 -20.35
N TYR A 192 10.43 -9.26 -21.67
CA TYR A 192 9.26 -9.62 -22.46
C TYR A 192 9.67 -10.46 -23.67
N GLU A 193 9.14 -11.67 -23.77
CA GLU A 193 9.54 -12.63 -24.79
C GLU A 193 8.36 -13.53 -25.21
N SER A 194 8.44 -14.12 -26.40
CA SER A 194 7.55 -15.18 -26.84
C SER A 194 8.22 -16.55 -26.79
N ASN A 195 7.42 -17.60 -26.91
CA ASN A 195 7.92 -18.96 -27.15
C ASN A 195 8.16 -19.28 -28.64
N TYR A 196 8.17 -18.28 -29.53
CA TYR A 196 8.56 -18.47 -30.93
C TYR A 196 10.08 -18.70 -31.05
N SER A 197 10.53 -19.17 -32.22
CA SER A 197 11.97 -19.46 -32.44
C SER A 197 12.85 -18.21 -32.36
N ASP A 198 12.35 -17.08 -32.87
CA ASP A 198 12.82 -15.74 -32.52
C ASP A 198 11.88 -15.19 -31.45
N SER A 199 12.38 -15.04 -30.22
CA SER A 199 11.54 -14.65 -29.07
C SER A 199 11.02 -13.21 -29.14
N SER A 200 11.49 -12.41 -30.11
CA SER A 200 10.96 -11.07 -30.39
C SER A 200 9.77 -11.05 -31.35
N LEU A 201 9.40 -12.21 -31.90
CA LEU A 201 8.25 -12.37 -32.82
C LEU A 201 7.23 -13.33 -32.22
N ALA A 202 5.97 -13.23 -32.61
CA ALA A 202 4.93 -14.18 -32.25
C ALA A 202 3.90 -14.30 -33.38
N THR A 203 3.32 -15.50 -33.51
CA THR A 203 2.17 -15.78 -34.37
C THR A 203 1.04 -16.35 -33.50
N VAL A 204 -0.13 -16.65 -34.08
CA VAL A 204 -1.24 -17.29 -33.36
C VAL A 204 -0.78 -18.53 -32.57
N ASP A 205 -1.36 -18.73 -31.40
CA ASP A 205 -1.07 -19.78 -30.42
C ASP A 205 0.30 -19.69 -29.73
N HIS A 206 1.18 -18.75 -30.13
CA HIS A 206 2.40 -18.49 -29.37
C HIS A 206 2.08 -17.75 -28.07
N VAL A 207 2.81 -18.11 -27.02
CA VAL A 207 2.65 -17.57 -25.68
C VAL A 207 3.65 -16.45 -25.48
N ILE A 208 3.12 -15.28 -25.16
CA ILE A 208 3.88 -14.13 -24.71
C ILE A 208 4.07 -14.23 -23.20
N THR A 209 5.28 -13.96 -22.74
CA THR A 209 5.69 -14.05 -21.34
C THR A 209 6.33 -12.73 -20.93
N LEU A 210 5.70 -12.04 -19.99
CA LEU A 210 6.29 -10.95 -19.23
C LEU A 210 6.84 -11.51 -17.93
N THR A 211 8.11 -11.29 -17.66
CA THR A 211 8.74 -11.60 -16.36
C THR A 211 9.21 -10.29 -15.75
N PHE A 212 8.92 -10.06 -14.47
CA PHE A 212 9.37 -8.86 -13.77
C PHE A 212 9.66 -9.13 -12.30
N GLU A 213 10.55 -8.32 -11.74
CA GLU A 213 10.99 -8.37 -10.35
C GLU A 213 10.74 -7.02 -9.67
N ILE A 214 10.27 -7.08 -8.43
CA ILE A 214 10.05 -5.93 -7.55
C ILE A 214 11.04 -6.02 -6.39
N ASP A 215 11.46 -4.87 -5.84
CA ASP A 215 12.41 -4.82 -4.71
C ASP A 215 11.83 -5.33 -3.39
N GLU A 216 10.51 -5.50 -3.30
CA GLU A 216 9.82 -6.01 -2.12
C GLU A 216 8.57 -6.87 -2.45
N PRO A 217 8.03 -7.60 -1.46
CA PRO A 217 6.81 -8.37 -1.65
C PRO A 217 5.59 -7.49 -1.94
N VAL A 218 4.91 -7.78 -3.04
CA VAL A 218 3.68 -7.10 -3.47
C VAL A 218 2.47 -8.00 -3.42
N GLN A 219 1.29 -7.39 -3.33
CA GLN A 219 0.03 -8.07 -3.61
C GLN A 219 0.01 -8.54 -5.08
N ALA A 220 -0.83 -9.54 -5.38
CA ALA A 220 -0.92 -10.09 -6.74
C ALA A 220 -1.23 -8.99 -7.77
N PRO A 221 -0.34 -8.75 -8.75
CA PRO A 221 -0.51 -7.68 -9.71
C PRO A 221 -1.57 -8.03 -10.76
N LEU A 222 -2.25 -7.01 -11.26
CA LEU A 222 -3.11 -7.13 -12.43
C LEU A 222 -2.29 -6.78 -13.67
N VAL A 223 -2.29 -7.66 -14.67
CA VAL A 223 -1.51 -7.50 -15.89
C VAL A 223 -2.40 -7.71 -17.11
N THR A 224 -2.23 -6.86 -18.12
CA THR A 224 -2.79 -7.07 -19.45
C THR A 224 -1.69 -7.23 -20.49
N ILE A 225 -1.91 -8.09 -21.47
CA ILE A 225 -1.06 -8.31 -22.65
C ILE A 225 -1.99 -8.32 -23.87
N SER A 226 -1.63 -7.62 -24.94
CA SER A 226 -2.51 -7.40 -26.10
C SER A 226 -3.86 -6.79 -25.71
N THR A 227 -3.89 -5.96 -24.65
CA THR A 227 -5.12 -5.39 -24.05
C THR A 227 -6.10 -6.41 -23.43
N GLN A 228 -5.70 -7.68 -23.34
CA GLN A 228 -6.43 -8.76 -22.68
C GLN A 228 -5.83 -9.08 -21.31
N GLU A 229 -6.64 -9.58 -20.39
CA GLU A 229 -6.19 -10.03 -19.08
C GLU A 229 -5.19 -11.20 -19.22
N ALA A 230 -4.01 -11.04 -18.63
CA ALA A 230 -2.96 -12.04 -18.67
C ALA A 230 -3.09 -13.03 -17.49
N SER A 231 -2.59 -14.24 -17.65
CA SER A 231 -2.48 -15.20 -16.55
C SER A 231 -1.23 -14.90 -15.72
N VAL A 232 -1.43 -14.41 -14.50
CA VAL A 232 -0.35 -13.99 -13.57
C VAL A 232 -0.01 -15.11 -12.58
N SER A 233 1.29 -15.33 -12.36
CA SER A 233 1.83 -16.31 -11.41
C SER A 233 2.96 -15.71 -10.58
N ASP A 234 2.97 -16.06 -9.29
CA ASP A 234 4.04 -15.73 -8.34
C ASP A 234 5.16 -16.79 -8.48
N LEU A 235 6.36 -16.35 -8.84
CA LEU A 235 7.54 -17.21 -8.98
C LEU A 235 8.39 -17.26 -7.69
N GLY A 236 8.01 -16.50 -6.66
CA GLY A 236 8.75 -16.33 -5.42
C GLY A 236 9.92 -15.35 -5.56
N ASN A 237 10.52 -14.96 -4.42
CA ASN A 237 11.60 -13.97 -4.36
C ASN A 237 11.26 -12.67 -5.12
N ASN A 238 10.04 -12.15 -4.93
CA ASN A 238 9.51 -10.95 -5.58
C ASN A 238 9.48 -10.99 -7.13
N ASN A 239 9.57 -12.19 -7.73
CA ASN A 239 9.47 -12.38 -9.17
C ASN A 239 8.05 -12.78 -9.56
N TRP A 240 7.57 -12.19 -10.64
CA TRP A 240 6.24 -12.42 -11.19
C TRP A 240 6.33 -12.77 -12.67
N GLN A 241 5.41 -13.60 -13.13
CA GLN A 241 5.25 -13.93 -14.54
C GLN A 241 3.81 -13.73 -14.96
N ALA A 242 3.61 -13.00 -16.06
CA ALA A 242 2.32 -12.87 -16.73
C ALA A 242 2.40 -13.46 -18.14
N THR A 243 1.42 -14.28 -18.52
CA THR A 243 1.40 -14.96 -19.82
C THR A 243 0.10 -14.73 -20.57
N TYR A 244 0.20 -14.73 -21.90
CA TYR A 244 -0.95 -14.63 -22.80
C TYR A 244 -0.68 -15.38 -24.10
N ALA A 245 -1.61 -16.21 -24.56
CA ALA A 245 -1.51 -16.91 -25.83
C ALA A 245 -2.20 -16.09 -26.92
N MET A 246 -1.45 -15.72 -27.96
CA MET A 246 -1.96 -14.88 -29.05
C MET A 246 -3.08 -15.58 -29.83
N GLN A 247 -4.09 -14.80 -30.19
CA GLN A 247 -5.30 -15.20 -30.90
C GLN A 247 -5.33 -14.57 -32.29
N GLU A 248 -6.10 -15.15 -33.21
CA GLU A 248 -6.29 -14.61 -34.57
C GLU A 248 -6.87 -13.17 -34.57
N SER A 249 -7.60 -12.80 -33.52
CA SER A 249 -8.23 -11.48 -33.40
C SER A 249 -7.33 -10.41 -32.79
N ASP A 250 -6.13 -10.77 -32.34
CA ASP A 250 -5.19 -9.80 -31.78
C ASP A 250 -4.68 -8.84 -32.86
N ASN A 251 -4.34 -7.62 -32.44
CA ASN A 251 -3.81 -6.62 -33.36
C ASN A 251 -2.34 -6.94 -33.71
N GLU A 252 -2.01 -6.89 -34.99
CA GLU A 252 -0.62 -6.99 -35.46
C GLU A 252 0.24 -5.81 -35.02
N GLY A 253 1.55 -6.04 -34.98
CA GLY A 253 2.56 -5.07 -34.56
C GLY A 253 3.09 -5.33 -33.15
N VAL A 254 3.71 -4.31 -32.55
CA VAL A 254 4.27 -4.42 -31.19
C VAL A 254 3.16 -4.71 -30.20
N ILE A 255 3.30 -5.81 -29.46
CA ILE A 255 2.32 -6.27 -28.47
C ILE A 255 2.43 -5.39 -27.22
N PRO A 256 1.39 -4.61 -26.87
CA PRO A 256 1.41 -3.82 -25.65
C PRO A 256 1.18 -4.71 -24.43
N PHE A 257 1.80 -4.33 -23.31
CA PHE A 257 1.42 -4.84 -22.00
C PHE A 257 1.23 -3.67 -21.02
N LEU A 258 0.50 -3.93 -19.95
CA LEU A 258 0.37 -3.03 -18.81
C LEU A 258 0.33 -3.86 -17.53
N VAL A 259 1.29 -3.63 -16.65
CA VAL A 259 1.18 -3.98 -15.23
C VAL A 259 0.50 -2.80 -14.56
N ASP A 260 -0.65 -3.01 -13.91
CA ASP A 260 -1.39 -1.97 -13.21
C ASP A 260 -0.64 -1.53 -11.93
N THR A 261 -1.25 -0.64 -11.15
CA THR A 261 -0.76 -0.15 -9.86
C THR A 261 -0.31 -1.33 -8.99
N LEU A 262 0.95 -1.30 -8.59
CA LEU A 262 1.51 -2.25 -7.64
C LEU A 262 1.24 -1.74 -6.24
N THR A 263 0.86 -2.63 -5.33
CA THR A 263 0.74 -2.31 -3.91
C THR A 263 1.52 -3.34 -3.14
N ASP A 264 2.43 -2.91 -2.27
CA ASP A 264 3.15 -3.83 -1.40
C ASP A 264 2.19 -4.56 -0.43
N VAL A 265 2.73 -5.52 0.32
CA VAL A 265 1.95 -6.23 1.36
C VAL A 265 1.59 -5.36 2.56
N ARG A 266 2.17 -4.16 2.69
CA ARG A 266 1.97 -3.21 3.80
C ARG A 266 1.02 -2.05 3.42
N GLY A 267 0.56 -2.02 2.17
CA GLY A 267 -0.42 -1.08 1.63
C GLY A 267 0.15 0.13 0.90
N ASN A 268 1.47 0.23 0.64
CA ASN A 268 2.04 1.34 -0.13
C ASN A 268 1.88 1.11 -1.64
N PRO A 269 1.26 2.05 -2.38
CA PRO A 269 1.08 1.92 -3.81
C PRO A 269 2.21 2.59 -4.62
N THR A 270 2.58 1.98 -5.73
CA THR A 270 3.40 2.56 -6.81
C THR A 270 2.67 2.43 -8.15
N GLY A 271 2.81 3.44 -9.00
CA GLY A 271 2.23 3.41 -10.36
C GLY A 271 2.71 2.20 -11.16
N GLY A 272 1.82 1.65 -11.98
CA GLY A 272 2.13 0.56 -12.90
C GLY A 272 3.13 0.93 -14.01
N PHE A 273 3.44 -0.03 -14.88
CA PHE A 273 4.38 0.16 -15.98
C PHE A 273 3.99 -0.61 -17.24
N SER A 274 4.51 -0.17 -18.39
CA SER A 274 4.21 -0.71 -19.73
C SER A 274 5.45 -0.79 -20.63
N SER A 275 6.65 -0.78 -20.03
CA SER A 275 7.93 -0.90 -20.72
C SER A 275 8.87 -1.82 -19.94
N THR A 276 9.72 -2.53 -20.67
CA THR A 276 10.76 -3.40 -20.10
C THR A 276 11.99 -2.60 -19.70
N THR A 277 12.80 -3.17 -18.81
CA THR A 277 14.07 -2.56 -18.37
C THR A 277 15.22 -2.88 -19.31
N ASP A 278 15.12 -3.99 -20.03
CA ASP A 278 16.15 -4.47 -20.97
C ASP A 278 15.86 -4.10 -22.44
N GLY A 279 14.75 -3.40 -22.70
CA GLY A 279 14.33 -2.96 -24.03
C GLY A 279 13.71 -4.08 -24.89
N THR A 280 13.49 -5.26 -24.32
CA THR A 280 12.79 -6.36 -25.01
C THR A 280 11.35 -5.98 -25.34
N GLN A 281 10.91 -6.37 -26.54
CA GLN A 281 9.58 -6.19 -27.07
C GLN A 281 9.25 -7.39 -27.96
N VAL A 282 7.96 -7.70 -28.10
CA VAL A 282 7.50 -8.75 -29.00
C VAL A 282 6.59 -8.14 -30.06
N VAL A 283 6.77 -8.53 -31.32
CA VAL A 283 5.94 -8.15 -32.46
C VAL A 283 5.06 -9.33 -32.86
N PHE A 284 3.74 -9.10 -32.89
CA PHE A 284 2.80 -10.06 -33.43
C PHE A 284 2.68 -9.89 -34.94
N ASP A 285 2.89 -10.99 -35.65
CA ASP A 285 2.69 -11.08 -37.09
C ASP A 285 1.83 -12.31 -37.41
N ASN A 286 0.69 -12.07 -38.02
CA ASN A 286 -0.24 -13.09 -38.46
C ASN A 286 -0.57 -12.96 -39.96
N THR A 287 0.18 -12.11 -40.68
CA THR A 287 0.03 -11.94 -42.11
C THR A 287 0.81 -13.04 -42.82
N GLN A 288 0.16 -13.69 -43.79
CA GLN A 288 0.85 -14.70 -44.59
C GLN A 288 1.76 -14.02 -45.62
N PRO A 289 2.97 -14.55 -45.84
CA PRO A 289 3.86 -14.01 -46.85
C PRO A 289 3.28 -14.18 -48.25
N THR A 290 3.52 -13.17 -49.09
CA THR A 290 3.14 -13.18 -50.51
C THR A 290 4.35 -12.89 -51.39
N LEU A 291 4.26 -13.28 -52.67
CA LEU A 291 5.26 -12.94 -53.68
C LEU A 291 4.71 -11.80 -54.55
N ASP A 292 5.33 -10.63 -54.47
CA ASP A 292 5.02 -9.46 -55.28
C ASP A 292 5.28 -9.70 -56.76
N SER A 293 6.34 -10.46 -57.07
CA SER A 293 6.64 -10.85 -58.44
C SER A 293 7.31 -12.22 -58.52
N VAL A 294 7.01 -12.93 -59.60
CA VAL A 294 7.69 -14.16 -60.01
C VAL A 294 7.90 -14.08 -61.53
N SER A 295 9.13 -14.28 -61.98
CA SER A 295 9.49 -14.30 -63.40
C SER A 295 10.35 -15.51 -63.71
N ILE A 296 10.29 -15.99 -64.96
CA ILE A 296 11.04 -17.16 -65.41
C ILE A 296 11.67 -16.85 -66.76
N VAL A 297 12.95 -17.19 -66.92
CA VAL A 297 13.71 -17.00 -68.16
C VAL A 297 14.69 -18.15 -68.35
N SER A 298 15.05 -18.45 -69.60
CA SER A 298 16.19 -19.31 -69.92
C SER A 298 17.42 -18.49 -70.34
N ASN A 299 18.60 -19.11 -70.29
CA ASN A 299 19.82 -18.55 -70.88
C ASN A 299 19.96 -18.83 -72.40
N ASN A 300 18.89 -19.25 -73.08
CA ASN A 300 18.87 -19.44 -74.52
C ASN A 300 18.88 -18.08 -75.25
N SER A 301 19.30 -18.07 -76.53
CA SER A 301 19.22 -16.87 -77.37
C SER A 301 17.81 -16.28 -77.48
N ASN A 302 16.78 -17.11 -77.36
CA ASN A 302 15.40 -16.67 -77.09
C ASN A 302 14.99 -17.15 -75.69
N SER A 303 14.86 -16.23 -74.73
CA SER A 303 14.65 -16.52 -73.31
C SER A 303 13.32 -17.21 -72.96
N GLU A 304 12.39 -17.28 -73.92
CA GLU A 304 11.12 -18.03 -73.79
C GLU A 304 11.28 -19.54 -74.07
N TRP A 305 12.44 -19.97 -74.58
CA TRP A 305 12.71 -21.36 -74.99
C TRP A 305 13.91 -21.91 -74.26
N ALA A 306 13.90 -23.19 -73.90
CA ALA A 306 15.07 -23.89 -73.36
C ALA A 306 15.25 -25.22 -74.08
N LYS A 307 16.50 -25.65 -74.27
CA LYS A 307 16.87 -27.00 -74.68
C LYS A 307 17.80 -27.63 -73.65
N ILE A 308 18.14 -28.90 -73.83
CA ILE A 308 19.15 -29.60 -73.02
C ILE A 308 20.43 -28.77 -72.93
N GLY A 309 20.93 -28.57 -71.71
CA GLY A 309 22.10 -27.76 -71.39
C GLY A 309 21.82 -26.28 -71.12
N ASP A 310 20.63 -25.77 -71.47
CA ASP A 310 20.23 -24.42 -71.08
C ASP A 310 19.82 -24.39 -69.60
N SER A 311 20.05 -23.26 -68.93
CA SER A 311 19.62 -23.03 -67.56
C SER A 311 18.35 -22.18 -67.53
N VAL A 312 17.35 -22.66 -66.81
CA VAL A 312 16.12 -21.95 -66.47
C VAL A 312 16.32 -21.29 -65.11
N THR A 313 16.02 -20.00 -65.04
CA THR A 313 16.11 -19.17 -63.83
C THR A 313 14.72 -18.64 -63.51
N ILE A 314 14.26 -18.87 -62.28
CA ILE A 314 13.11 -18.19 -61.68
C ILE A 314 13.65 -17.09 -60.78
N THR A 315 13.12 -15.87 -60.90
CA THR A 315 13.41 -14.76 -59.99
C THR A 315 12.12 -14.35 -59.29
N SER A 316 12.16 -14.31 -57.97
CA SER A 316 11.03 -13.98 -57.12
C SER A 316 11.36 -12.82 -56.17
N ILE A 317 10.39 -11.94 -55.97
CA ILE A 317 10.42 -10.87 -54.96
C ILE A 317 9.25 -11.12 -54.02
N ALA A 318 9.53 -11.33 -52.73
CA ALA A 318 8.56 -11.46 -51.67
C ALA A 318 8.16 -10.10 -51.10
N ALA A 319 6.96 -10.01 -50.53
CA ALA A 319 6.47 -8.82 -49.85
C ALA A 319 7.11 -8.64 -48.45
N GLU A 320 7.75 -9.68 -47.94
CA GLU A 320 8.45 -9.75 -46.65
C GLU A 320 9.53 -10.84 -46.69
N SER A 321 10.40 -10.85 -45.68
CA SER A 321 11.50 -11.80 -45.61
C SER A 321 10.99 -13.22 -45.35
N LEU A 322 11.50 -14.16 -46.12
CA LEU A 322 11.06 -15.56 -46.06
C LEU A 322 12.03 -16.40 -45.24
N MET A 323 11.49 -17.24 -44.34
CA MET A 323 12.31 -18.15 -43.54
C MET A 323 12.83 -19.35 -44.36
N ASP A 324 11.95 -19.95 -45.17
CA ASP A 324 12.26 -21.12 -45.99
C ASP A 324 11.71 -20.96 -47.41
N GLN A 325 12.45 -21.43 -48.40
CA GLN A 325 12.03 -21.45 -49.80
C GLN A 325 12.33 -22.80 -50.44
N SER A 326 11.43 -23.27 -51.31
CA SER A 326 11.69 -24.41 -52.19
C SER A 326 11.13 -24.12 -53.57
N VAL A 327 11.89 -24.46 -54.61
CA VAL A 327 11.48 -24.29 -56.00
C VAL A 327 11.76 -25.57 -56.75
N THR A 328 10.76 -26.04 -57.51
CA THR A 328 10.93 -27.14 -58.45
C THR A 328 10.79 -26.62 -59.88
N ILE A 329 11.74 -27.00 -60.73
CA ILE A 329 11.72 -26.72 -62.16
C ILE A 329 11.68 -28.08 -62.84
N VAL A 330 10.55 -28.37 -63.51
CA VAL A 330 10.36 -29.64 -64.23
C VAL A 330 10.50 -30.87 -63.31
N ASN A 331 9.90 -30.80 -62.11
CA ASN A 331 9.98 -31.81 -61.04
C ASN A 331 11.37 -32.00 -60.41
N GLN A 332 12.35 -31.18 -60.78
CA GLN A 332 13.69 -31.22 -60.23
C GLN A 332 13.86 -30.07 -59.25
N THR A 333 14.56 -30.32 -58.14
CA THR A 333 14.85 -29.27 -57.16
C THR A 333 15.76 -28.21 -57.79
N GLY A 334 15.27 -26.97 -57.86
CA GLY A 334 16.07 -25.82 -58.27
C GLY A 334 17.08 -25.43 -57.20
N THR A 335 18.24 -24.95 -57.62
CA THR A 335 19.26 -24.38 -56.71
C THR A 335 18.90 -22.93 -56.42
N ILE A 336 18.68 -22.59 -55.15
CA ILE A 336 18.26 -21.26 -54.70
C ILE A 336 19.46 -20.39 -54.34
N TYR A 337 19.42 -19.12 -54.75
CA TYR A 337 20.37 -18.07 -54.39
C TYR A 337 19.58 -16.87 -53.86
N ASN A 338 19.85 -16.45 -52.63
CA ASN A 338 19.25 -15.25 -52.05
C ASN A 338 20.05 -14.03 -52.53
N GLU A 339 19.37 -13.09 -53.16
CA GLU A 339 19.94 -11.86 -53.75
C GLU A 339 19.59 -10.61 -52.92
N GLY A 340 18.95 -10.79 -51.77
CA GLY A 340 18.54 -9.76 -50.82
C GLY A 340 17.72 -10.38 -49.68
N GLU A 341 17.16 -9.54 -48.80
CA GLU A 341 16.28 -10.00 -47.71
C GLU A 341 14.97 -10.61 -48.25
N ASP A 342 14.39 -9.99 -49.28
CA ASP A 342 13.10 -10.41 -49.85
C ASP A 342 13.19 -10.90 -51.30
N THR A 343 14.40 -11.07 -51.85
CA THR A 343 14.60 -11.47 -53.25
C THR A 343 15.45 -12.73 -53.35
N PHE A 344 14.98 -13.70 -54.12
CA PHE A 344 15.75 -14.91 -54.41
C PHE A 344 15.61 -15.33 -55.88
N THR A 345 16.63 -16.04 -56.36
CA THR A 345 16.60 -16.72 -57.65
C THR A 345 16.68 -18.22 -57.43
N ALA A 346 16.07 -18.99 -58.32
CA ALA A 346 16.18 -20.44 -58.35
C ALA A 346 16.56 -20.88 -59.76
N THR A 347 17.60 -21.70 -59.88
CA THR A 347 18.13 -22.13 -61.19
C THR A 347 18.12 -23.65 -61.33
N TYR A 348 17.90 -24.11 -62.56
CA TYR A 348 18.03 -25.51 -62.94
C TYR A 348 18.59 -25.60 -64.36
N ALA A 349 19.44 -26.59 -64.64
CA ALA A 349 19.98 -26.85 -65.97
C ALA A 349 19.25 -28.04 -66.61
N MET A 350 18.63 -27.81 -67.76
CA MET A 350 17.82 -28.81 -68.47
C MET A 350 18.67 -30.01 -68.89
N SER A 351 18.15 -31.21 -68.67
CA SER A 351 18.79 -32.50 -68.85
C SER A 351 18.02 -33.39 -69.84
N GLU A 352 18.67 -34.45 -70.33
CA GLU A 352 18.02 -35.42 -71.24
C GLU A 352 16.93 -36.25 -70.56
N THR A 353 16.87 -36.26 -69.22
CA THR A 353 15.88 -37.01 -68.44
C THR A 353 14.62 -36.20 -68.14
N ASP A 354 14.62 -34.91 -68.44
CA ASP A 354 13.48 -34.05 -68.20
C ASP A 354 12.38 -34.28 -69.26
N PRO A 355 11.09 -34.28 -68.88
CA PRO A 355 9.98 -34.39 -69.82
C PRO A 355 9.94 -33.22 -70.81
N GLU A 356 9.54 -33.53 -72.05
CA GLU A 356 9.25 -32.55 -73.12
C GLU A 356 7.95 -31.77 -72.88
#